data_AF-A0A820LDG3-F1
#
_entry.id   AF-A0A820LDG3-F1
#
_cell.length_a   1.000
_cell.length_b   1.000
_cell.length_c   1.000
_cell.angle_alpha   90.00
_cell.angle_beta   90.00
_cell.angle_gamma   90.00
#
_symmetry.space_group_name_H-M   'P 1'
#
loop_
_entity.id
_entity.type
_entity.pdbx_description
1 polymer ?
#
loop_
_entity_poly.entity_id
_entity_poly.type
_entity_poly.pdbx_seq_one_letter_code
_entity_poly.pdbx_strand_id
1 'polypeptide(L)'
;SFSSLARAAYDHAECPDDDDTPTTYLLSPFFDEIVKKLIETTDRSDGNQSNLRNAAYEALMEMIRHSPKDCYFTVQKTTVTVLDRL
;
A
#
# COMPACT_ATOMS: atom_id res chain seq x y z
N SER A 1 -9.86 -9.61 -2.67
CA SER A 1 -8.39 -9.78 -2.59
C SER A 1 -7.86 -8.85 -1.51
N PHE A 2 -6.57 -8.85 -1.18
CA PHE A 2 -6.02 -7.84 -0.27
C PHE A 2 -6.18 -6.41 -0.83
N SER A 3 -6.02 -6.25 -2.15
CA SER A 3 -6.25 -4.99 -2.88
C SER A 3 -7.66 -4.42 -2.67
N SER A 4 -8.70 -5.26 -2.67
CA SER A 4 -10.07 -4.78 -2.38
C SER A 4 -10.26 -4.26 -0.95
N LEU A 5 -9.45 -4.73 0.02
CA LEU A 5 -9.52 -4.24 1.40
C LEU A 5 -8.96 -2.81 1.52
N ALA A 6 -7.82 -2.53 0.89
CA ALA A 6 -7.21 -1.20 0.90
C ALA A 6 -8.16 -0.15 0.32
N ARG A 7 -8.77 -0.48 -0.84
CA ARG A 7 -9.79 0.34 -1.46
C ARG A 7 -11.01 0.53 -0.55
N ALA A 8 -11.56 -0.56 0.01
CA ALA A 8 -12.74 -0.46 0.87
C ALA A 8 -12.49 0.41 2.11
N ALA A 9 -11.30 0.32 2.71
CA ALA A 9 -10.91 1.15 3.85
C ALA A 9 -10.83 2.64 3.47
N TYR A 10 -10.36 2.95 2.26
CA TYR A 10 -10.30 4.31 1.73
C TYR A 10 -11.68 4.85 1.39
N ASP A 11 -12.51 4.08 0.67
CA ASP A 11 -13.86 4.47 0.26
C ASP A 11 -14.81 4.72 1.46
N HIS A 12 -14.53 4.12 2.64
CA HIS A 12 -15.30 4.32 3.87
C HIS A 12 -14.72 5.37 4.82
N ALA A 13 -13.54 5.93 4.51
CA ALA A 13 -12.95 6.96 5.35
C ALA A 13 -13.68 8.30 5.15
N GLU A 14 -13.89 9.04 6.24
CA GLU A 14 -14.46 10.38 6.13
C GLU A 14 -13.42 11.34 5.53
N CYS A 15 -13.83 12.09 4.50
CA CYS A 15 -13.07 13.22 3.96
C CYS A 15 -13.61 14.53 4.58
N PRO A 16 -12.88 15.15 5.51
CA PRO A 16 -13.31 16.40 6.15
C PRO A 16 -13.11 17.63 5.25
N ASP A 17 -12.32 17.53 4.19
CA ASP A 17 -11.98 18.61 3.25
C ASP A 17 -12.66 18.39 1.88
N ASP A 18 -12.70 19.43 1.03
CA ASP A 18 -13.05 19.31 -0.40
C ASP A 18 -12.04 18.50 -1.22
N ASP A 19 -10.93 18.07 -0.60
CA ASP A 19 -10.00 17.10 -1.18
C ASP A 19 -10.64 15.70 -1.12
N ASP A 20 -10.70 15.00 -2.25
CA ASP A 20 -11.13 13.60 -2.37
C ASP A 20 -10.22 12.59 -1.64
N THR A 21 -9.32 13.06 -0.76
CA THR A 21 -8.37 12.23 -0.01
C THR A 21 -8.57 12.35 1.51
N PRO A 22 -8.83 11.24 2.22
CA PRO A 22 -9.04 11.25 3.65
C PRO A 22 -7.74 11.55 4.42
N THR A 23 -7.88 12.18 5.58
CA THR A 23 -6.73 12.47 6.45
C THR A 23 -6.11 11.20 7.04
N THR A 24 -6.95 10.23 7.39
CA THR A 24 -6.58 8.94 8.01
C THR A 24 -7.64 7.89 7.69
N TYR A 25 -7.35 6.60 7.91
CA TYR A 25 -8.33 5.52 7.77
C TYR A 25 -8.03 4.32 8.69
N LEU A 26 -8.86 3.29 8.61
CA LEU A 26 -8.75 2.09 9.48
C LEU A 26 -7.38 1.38 9.40
N LEU A 27 -6.70 1.44 8.26
CA LEU A 27 -5.41 0.76 8.07
C LEU A 27 -4.19 1.64 8.41
N SER A 28 -4.36 2.94 8.70
CA SER A 28 -3.24 3.86 8.97
C SER A 28 -2.28 3.34 10.06
N PRO A 29 -2.77 2.79 11.19
CA PRO A 29 -1.89 2.26 12.24
C PRO A 29 -1.01 1.09 11.80
N PHE A 30 -1.39 0.40 10.72
CA PHE A 30 -0.72 -0.80 10.21
C PHE A 30 -0.02 -0.58 8.87
N PHE A 31 -0.18 0.62 8.27
CA PHE A 31 0.24 0.90 6.91
C PHE A 31 1.72 0.61 6.67
N ASP A 32 2.58 1.09 7.58
CA ASP A 32 4.03 0.95 7.47
C ASP A 32 4.48 -0.52 7.50
N GLU A 33 3.97 -1.30 8.46
CA GLU A 33 4.30 -2.72 8.55
C GLU A 33 3.70 -3.55 7.40
N ILE A 34 2.50 -3.20 6.91
CA ILE A 34 1.91 -3.84 5.73
C ILE A 34 2.81 -3.60 4.51
N VAL A 35 3.17 -2.35 4.24
CA VAL A 35 4.00 -1.98 3.08
C VAL A 35 5.36 -2.66 3.16
N LYS A 36 6.01 -2.62 4.32
CA LYS A 36 7.27 -3.32 4.56
C LYS A 36 7.16 -4.82 4.28
N LYS A 37 6.11 -5.49 4.77
CA LYS A 37 5.91 -6.92 4.54
C LYS A 37 5.61 -7.24 3.07
N LEU A 38 4.93 -6.36 2.35
CA LEU A 38 4.73 -6.51 0.90
C LEU A 38 6.07 -6.41 0.15
N ILE A 39 6.91 -5.44 0.49
CA ILE A 39 8.27 -5.31 -0.09
C ILE A 39 9.09 -6.58 0.19
N GLU A 40 9.16 -7.04 1.45
CA GLU A 40 9.83 -8.29 1.82
C GLU A 40 9.28 -9.49 1.02
N THR A 41 7.96 -9.51 0.77
CA THR A 41 7.31 -10.57 -0.02
C THR A 41 7.76 -10.55 -1.48
N THR A 42 8.01 -9.37 -2.06
CA THR A 42 8.51 -9.27 -3.44
C THR A 42 9.92 -9.84 -3.60
N ASP A 43 10.72 -9.83 -2.53
CA ASP A 43 12.11 -10.33 -2.51
C ASP A 43 12.24 -11.82 -2.18
N ARG A 44 11.14 -12.51 -1.87
CA ARG A 44 11.18 -13.94 -1.55
C ARG A 44 11.71 -14.77 -2.73
N SER A 45 12.50 -15.79 -2.39
CA SER A 45 13.08 -16.74 -3.35
C SER A 45 12.02 -17.55 -4.10
N ASP A 46 10.87 -17.82 -3.47
CA ASP A 46 9.72 -18.52 -4.05
C ASP A 46 8.72 -17.56 -4.74
N GLY A 47 9.07 -16.29 -4.95
CA GLY A 47 8.18 -15.28 -5.55
C GLY A 47 7.65 -15.61 -6.95
N ASN A 48 8.30 -16.51 -7.68
CA ASN A 48 7.83 -16.98 -8.99
C ASN A 48 6.72 -18.04 -8.90
N GLN A 49 6.50 -18.62 -7.72
CA GLN A 49 5.44 -19.61 -7.51
C GLN A 49 4.10 -18.90 -7.35
N SER A 50 3.06 -19.44 -7.99
CA SER A 50 1.67 -18.96 -7.84
C SER A 50 1.50 -17.45 -8.06
N ASN A 51 2.35 -16.84 -8.90
CA ASN A 51 2.33 -15.40 -9.17
C ASN A 51 2.54 -14.51 -7.93
N LEU A 52 3.19 -15.02 -6.88
CA LEU A 52 3.32 -14.35 -5.58
C LEU A 52 3.95 -12.97 -5.68
N ARG A 53 5.07 -12.83 -6.40
CA ARG A 53 5.76 -11.54 -6.55
C ARG A 53 4.87 -10.50 -7.22
N ASN A 54 4.17 -10.89 -8.29
CA ASN A 54 3.28 -9.98 -9.01
C ASN A 54 2.08 -9.58 -8.13
N ALA A 55 1.48 -10.53 -7.40
CA ALA A 55 0.40 -10.24 -6.47
C ALA A 55 0.83 -9.31 -5.32
N ALA A 56 2.08 -9.44 -4.84
CA ALA A 56 2.64 -8.56 -3.82
C ALA A 56 2.85 -7.13 -4.35
N TYR A 57 3.38 -6.98 -5.58
CA TYR A 57 3.49 -5.67 -6.22
C TYR A 57 2.11 -5.05 -6.49
N GLU A 58 1.13 -5.84 -6.95
CA GLU A 58 -0.24 -5.36 -7.17
C GLU A 58 -0.87 -4.85 -5.86
N ALA A 59 -0.76 -5.62 -4.79
CA ALA A 59 -1.21 -5.20 -3.45
C ALA A 59 -0.49 -3.95 -2.96
N LEU A 60 0.83 -3.84 -3.19
CA LEU A 60 1.62 -2.68 -2.81
C LEU A 60 1.17 -1.42 -3.56
N MET A 61 0.97 -1.53 -4.87
CA MET A 61 0.51 -0.40 -5.71
C MET A 61 -0.89 0.05 -5.30
N GLU A 62 -1.76 -0.87 -4.92
CA GLU A 62 -3.11 -0.54 -4.45
C GLU A 62 -3.09 0.17 -3.08
N MET A 63 -2.23 -0.26 -2.15
CA MET A 63 -2.02 0.44 -0.87
C MET A 63 -1.51 1.86 -1.08
N ILE A 64 -0.59 2.07 -2.04
CA ILE A 64 -0.07 3.40 -2.38
C ILE A 64 -1.18 4.26 -3.01
N ARG A 65 -1.93 3.71 -3.97
CA ARG A 65 -3.04 4.41 -4.65
C ARG A 65 -4.12 4.87 -3.68
N HIS A 66 -4.47 4.02 -2.71
CA HIS A 66 -5.52 4.26 -1.72
C HIS A 66 -4.94 4.59 -0.35
N SER A 67 -3.96 5.49 -0.32
CA SER A 67 -3.31 5.94 0.91
C SER A 67 -3.93 7.24 1.42
N PRO A 68 -4.27 7.32 2.73
CA PRO A 68 -4.64 8.58 3.36
C PRO A 68 -3.43 9.51 3.53
N LYS A 69 -3.72 10.81 3.76
CA LYS A 69 -2.70 11.87 3.89
C LYS A 69 -1.64 11.56 4.96
N ASP A 70 -2.03 10.98 6.09
CA ASP A 70 -1.12 10.61 7.20
C ASP A 70 -0.09 9.52 6.83
N CYS A 71 -0.31 8.77 5.75
CA CYS A 71 0.57 7.69 5.29
C CYS A 71 1.57 8.13 4.19
N TYR A 72 1.51 9.38 3.73
CA TYR A 72 2.31 9.87 2.59
C TYR A 72 3.83 9.77 2.81
N PHE A 73 4.29 9.89 4.05
CA PHE A 73 5.69 9.73 4.37
C PHE A 73 6.20 8.31 4.05
N THR A 74 5.42 7.29 4.41
CA THR A 74 5.74 5.88 4.06
C THR A 74 5.64 5.66 2.55
N VAL A 75 4.64 6.26 1.88
CA VAL A 75 4.50 6.17 0.42
C VAL A 75 5.74 6.72 -0.28
N GLN A 76 6.21 7.91 0.09
CA GLN A 76 7.40 8.53 -0.50
C GLN A 76 8.65 7.66 -0.34
N LYS A 77 8.90 7.14 0.86
CA LYS A 77 10.02 6.22 1.13
C LYS A 77 9.95 4.96 0.27
N THR A 78 8.74 4.41 0.14
CA THR A 78 8.50 3.19 -0.61
C THR A 78 8.71 3.40 -2.09
N THR A 79 8.23 4.51 -2.65
CA THR A 79 8.45 4.87 -4.05
C THR A 79 9.95 4.93 -4.38
N VAL A 80 10.77 5.55 -3.53
CA VAL A 80 12.23 5.55 -3.70
C VAL A 80 12.80 4.13 -3.67
N THR A 81 12.39 3.33 -2.69
CA THR A 81 12.84 1.93 -2.56
C THR A 81 12.50 1.08 -3.79
N VAL A 82 11.33 1.30 -4.40
CA VAL A 82 10.91 0.60 -5.62
C VAL A 82 11.68 1.11 -6.83
N LEU A 83 11.93 2.41 -6.94
CA LEU A 83 12.73 3.00 -8.03
C LEU A 83 14.18 2.49 -8.00
N ASP A 84 14.78 2.31 -6.83
CA ASP A 84 16.14 1.77 -6.68
C ASP A 84 16.26 0.30 -7.12
N ARG A 85 15.14 -0.41 -7.32
CA ARG A 85 15.08 -1.82 -7.72
C ARG A 85 14.84 -2.03 -9.21
N LEU A 86 14.54 -0.96 -9.96
CA LEU A 86 14.33 -0.97 -11.41
C LEU A 86 15.64 -0.71 -12.16
#